data_AF-A0AB37T3A9-F1
#
_entry.id   AF-A0AB37T3A9-F1
#
_cell.length_a   1.000
_cell.length_b   1.000
_cell.length_c   1.000
_cell.angle_alpha   90.00
_cell.angle_beta   90.00
_cell.angle_gamma   90.00
#
_symmetry.space_group_name_H-M   'P 1'
#
loop_
_entity.id
_entity.type
_entity.pdbx_description
1 polymer ?
#
loop_
_entity_poly.entity_id
_entity_poly.type
_entity_poly.pdbx_seq_one_letter_code
_entity_poly.pdbx_strand_id
1 'polypeptide(L)'
;MSPVFDVYVWVEPGDRDGSLSRFIDRYVDVEQPGDPRFPAFVRTFVSYDPAHGDADALAELRRDDAAERAFSLYLRAIGYYGAIVTVTEEGAFVLGLSLDGPLNVSETTREAADLMAALMAEFAATGGIAGVELAPPQSAAEWRDAYVLLRTVRAGTR
;
A
#
# COMPACT_ATOMS: atom_id res chain seq x y z
N MET A 1 -17.72 13.83 -4.32
CA MET A 1 -16.36 13.33 -4.56
C MET A 1 -16.49 12.19 -5.55
N SER A 2 -15.64 12.12 -6.57
CA SER A 2 -15.60 10.93 -7.43
C SER A 2 -15.05 9.75 -6.60
N PRO A 3 -15.53 8.52 -6.84
CA PRO A 3 -14.97 7.33 -6.18
C PRO A 3 -13.47 7.21 -6.53
N VAL A 4 -12.67 6.47 -5.77
CA VAL A 4 -11.26 6.22 -6.14
C VAL A 4 -11.10 4.81 -6.68
N PHE A 5 -10.12 4.60 -7.56
CA PHE A 5 -9.75 3.26 -8.01
C PHE A 5 -8.38 2.91 -7.42
N ASP A 6 -8.37 1.99 -6.46
CA ASP A 6 -7.17 1.65 -5.71
C ASP A 6 -6.49 0.43 -6.33
N VAL A 7 -5.18 0.55 -6.49
CA VAL A 7 -4.30 -0.52 -6.95
C VAL A 7 -3.34 -0.87 -5.83
N TYR A 8 -3.26 -2.15 -5.48
CA TYR A 8 -2.39 -2.67 -4.43
C TYR A 8 -1.51 -3.80 -4.94
N VAL A 9 -0.29 -3.88 -4.44
CA VAL A 9 0.63 -5.00 -4.67
C VAL A 9 1.14 -5.57 -3.35
N TRP A 10 1.30 -6.89 -3.31
CA TRP A 10 1.80 -7.62 -2.14
C TRP A 10 3.31 -7.85 -2.27
N VAL A 11 4.07 -7.31 -1.31
CA VAL A 11 5.52 -7.41 -1.26
C VAL A 11 5.92 -8.27 -0.06
N GLU A 12 6.65 -9.35 -0.32
CA GLU A 12 7.13 -10.26 0.71
C GLU A 12 8.16 -9.56 1.63
N PRO A 13 8.31 -9.96 2.90
CA PRO A 13 9.18 -9.30 3.88
C PRO A 13 10.69 -9.25 3.54
N GLY A 14 11.15 -9.91 2.47
CA GLY A 14 12.56 -10.16 2.19
C GLY A 14 13.42 -8.91 1.91
N ASP A 15 12.95 -7.98 1.08
CA ASP A 15 13.62 -6.68 0.78
C ASP A 15 12.77 -5.51 1.26
N ARG A 16 12.48 -5.54 2.58
CA ARG A 16 11.63 -4.58 3.29
C ARG A 16 12.12 -3.14 3.08
N ASP A 17 13.40 -2.91 3.30
CA ASP A 17 14.02 -1.57 3.34
C ASP A 17 14.07 -0.95 1.96
N GLY A 18 14.54 -1.74 0.98
CA GLY A 18 14.69 -1.32 -0.40
C GLY A 18 13.34 -0.99 -1.03
N SER A 19 12.31 -1.80 -0.75
CA SER A 19 10.97 -1.61 -1.29
C SER A 19 10.28 -0.37 -0.69
N LEU A 20 10.32 -0.20 0.65
CA LEU A 20 9.72 0.97 1.29
C LEU A 20 10.42 2.27 0.92
N SER A 21 11.75 2.30 0.97
CA SER A 21 12.53 3.50 0.62
C SER A 21 12.23 3.95 -0.80
N ARG A 22 12.22 3.00 -1.75
CA ARG A 22 11.91 3.28 -3.16
C ARG A 22 10.47 3.75 -3.36
N PHE A 23 9.51 3.12 -2.70
CA PHE A 23 8.10 3.53 -2.81
C PHE A 23 7.89 4.94 -2.29
N ILE A 24 8.47 5.26 -1.13
CA ILE A 24 8.40 6.61 -0.53
C ILE A 24 9.05 7.65 -1.45
N ASP A 25 10.28 7.41 -1.89
CA ASP A 25 11.03 8.34 -2.76
C ASP A 25 10.29 8.64 -4.08
N ARG A 26 9.68 7.63 -4.67
CA ARG A 26 9.08 7.73 -6.00
C ARG A 26 7.64 8.25 -5.99
N TYR A 27 6.87 7.93 -4.95
CA TYR A 27 5.42 8.10 -4.97
C TYR A 27 4.85 8.95 -3.84
N VAL A 28 5.59 9.24 -2.77
CA VAL A 28 5.06 10.00 -1.62
C VAL A 28 5.56 11.44 -1.65
N ASP A 29 4.66 12.39 -1.42
CA ASP A 29 5.02 13.79 -1.17
C ASP A 29 5.59 13.91 0.26
N VAL A 30 6.90 13.71 0.42
CA VAL A 30 7.57 13.68 1.73
C VAL A 30 7.58 15.04 2.43
N GLU A 31 7.43 16.15 1.70
CA GLU A 31 7.34 17.49 2.26
C GLU A 31 5.96 17.73 2.87
N GLN A 32 4.92 17.13 2.29
CA GLN A 32 3.53 17.23 2.77
C GLN A 32 2.80 15.88 2.71
N PRO A 33 3.20 14.90 3.55
CA PRO A 33 2.72 13.51 3.46
C PRO A 33 1.24 13.34 3.81
N GLY A 34 0.60 14.35 4.41
CA GLY A 34 -0.82 14.32 4.78
C GLY A 34 -1.12 13.63 6.11
N ASP A 35 -0.36 12.59 6.49
CA ASP A 35 -0.48 11.93 7.79
C ASP A 35 0.67 12.36 8.75
N PRO A 36 0.37 12.90 9.94
CA PRO A 36 1.39 13.35 10.89
C PRO A 36 2.25 12.21 11.47
N ARG A 37 1.83 10.95 11.32
CA ARG A 37 2.55 9.76 11.80
C ARG A 37 3.59 9.25 10.80
N PHE A 38 3.64 9.81 9.59
CA PHE A 38 4.62 9.43 8.57
C PHE A 38 6.08 9.48 9.06
N PRO A 39 6.56 10.50 9.80
CA PRO A 39 7.92 10.49 10.34
C PRO A 39 8.22 9.34 11.30
N ALA A 40 7.24 8.94 12.14
CA ALA A 40 7.38 7.78 13.04
C ALA A 40 7.48 6.47 12.23
N PHE A 41 6.71 6.36 11.16
CA PHE A 41 6.80 5.23 10.23
C PHE A 41 8.17 5.12 9.57
N VAL A 42 8.69 6.22 9.02
CA VAL A 42 10.02 6.26 8.39
C VAL A 42 11.11 5.85 9.40
N ARG A 43 11.09 6.43 10.60
CA ARG A 43 12.05 6.05 11.65
C ARG A 43 11.99 4.56 12.00
N THR A 44 10.78 4.02 12.12
CA THR A 44 10.57 2.64 12.58
C THR A 44 10.90 1.60 11.50
N PHE A 45 10.50 1.85 10.25
CA PHE A 45 10.52 0.83 9.19
C PHE A 45 11.50 1.07 8.05
N VAL A 46 12.10 2.26 7.99
CA VAL A 46 13.08 2.62 6.96
C VAL A 46 14.45 2.87 7.60
N SER A 47 14.50 3.75 8.61
CA SER A 47 15.77 4.13 9.24
C SER A 47 16.19 3.21 10.40
N TYR A 48 15.28 2.38 10.92
CA TYR A 48 15.49 1.52 12.09
C TYR A 48 15.97 2.26 13.34
N ASP A 49 15.48 3.48 13.54
CA ASP A 49 15.79 4.34 14.68
C ASP A 49 14.50 4.91 15.32
N PRO A 50 13.65 4.04 15.90
CA PRO A 50 12.38 4.48 16.47
C PRO A 50 12.59 5.38 17.69
N ALA A 51 11.85 6.48 17.74
CA ALA A 51 11.81 7.38 18.89
C ALA A 51 10.80 6.89 19.94
N HIS A 52 10.94 7.41 21.17
CA HIS A 52 9.95 7.17 22.22
C HIS A 52 8.57 7.69 21.77
N GLY A 53 7.55 6.85 21.89
CA GLY A 53 6.17 7.15 21.47
C GLY A 53 5.83 6.76 20.02
N ASP A 54 6.81 6.37 19.18
CA ASP A 54 6.54 5.97 17.79
C ASP A 54 5.63 4.74 17.72
N ALA A 55 5.85 3.76 18.60
CA ALA A 55 5.03 2.55 18.66
C ALA A 55 3.55 2.86 18.99
N ASP A 56 3.31 3.75 19.95
CA ASP A 56 1.95 4.15 20.34
C ASP A 56 1.27 4.94 19.23
N ALA A 57 1.99 5.89 18.61
CA ALA A 57 1.49 6.68 17.49
C ALA A 57 1.12 5.82 16.28
N LEU A 58 1.89 4.76 16.00
CA LEU A 58 1.61 3.82 14.92
C LEU A 58 0.49 2.85 15.27
N ALA A 59 0.30 2.51 16.55
CA ALA A 59 -0.82 1.68 16.99
C ALA A 59 -2.18 2.36 16.74
N GLU A 60 -2.25 3.70 16.77
CA GLU A 60 -3.47 4.46 16.42
C GLU A 60 -3.91 4.32 14.95
N LEU A 61 -3.05 3.78 14.07
CA LEU A 61 -3.38 3.53 12.67
C LEU A 61 -4.05 2.18 12.42
N ARG A 62 -4.17 1.34 13.45
CA ARG A 62 -4.83 0.04 13.35
C ARG A 62 -6.30 0.23 13.01
N ARG A 63 -6.81 -0.59 12.10
CA ARG A 63 -8.24 -0.59 11.77
C ARG A 63 -9.06 -1.37 12.79
N ASP A 64 -8.45 -2.43 13.33
CA ASP A 64 -9.03 -3.30 14.35
C ASP A 64 -8.16 -3.23 15.60
N ASP A 65 -8.76 -2.98 16.76
CA ASP A 65 -8.06 -2.92 18.05
C ASP A 65 -7.44 -4.27 18.42
N ALA A 66 -7.95 -5.38 17.87
CA ALA A 66 -7.38 -6.71 18.03
C ALA A 66 -6.13 -6.95 17.16
N ALA A 67 -5.85 -6.09 16.18
CA ALA A 67 -4.65 -6.18 15.35
C ALA A 67 -3.40 -5.94 16.21
N GLU A 68 -2.43 -6.85 16.14
CA GLU A 68 -1.18 -6.68 16.89
C GLU A 68 -0.17 -5.85 16.10
N ARG A 69 -0.19 -5.98 14.78
CA ARG A 69 0.85 -5.39 13.91
C ARG A 69 0.29 -4.63 12.74
N ALA A 70 -0.91 -4.98 12.27
CA ALA A 70 -1.38 -4.46 11.01
C ALA A 70 -1.95 -3.04 11.12
N PHE A 71 -1.49 -2.17 10.22
CA PHE A 71 -2.00 -0.81 10.12
C PHE A 71 -1.73 -0.26 8.72
N SER A 72 -2.48 0.78 8.33
CA SER A 72 -2.37 1.41 7.02
C SER A 72 -2.12 2.91 7.17
N LEU A 73 -1.16 3.42 6.41
CA LEU A 73 -0.91 4.85 6.24
C LEU A 73 -1.50 5.30 4.91
N TYR A 74 -2.27 6.37 4.97
CA TYR A 74 -2.82 7.07 3.80
C TYR A 74 -2.03 8.36 3.62
N LEU A 75 -1.28 8.44 2.52
CA LEU A 75 -0.32 9.49 2.26
C LEU A 75 -0.70 10.25 1.00
N ARG A 76 -0.28 11.51 0.94
CA ARG A 76 -0.31 12.28 -0.29
C ARG A 76 0.69 11.69 -1.29
N ALA A 77 0.23 11.47 -2.51
CA ALA A 77 1.06 10.95 -3.59
C ALA A 77 1.60 12.02 -4.53
N ILE A 78 2.69 11.70 -5.21
CA ILE A 78 3.20 12.44 -6.37
C ILE A 78 2.59 11.83 -7.64
N GLY A 79 1.80 12.60 -8.38
CA GLY A 79 1.24 12.18 -9.66
C GLY A 79 0.09 11.17 -9.61
N TYR A 80 -0.41 10.85 -8.40
CA TYR A 80 -1.56 9.98 -8.15
C TYR A 80 -2.50 10.63 -7.14
N TYR A 81 -3.73 10.10 -7.01
CA TYR A 81 -4.70 10.63 -6.05
C TYR A 81 -4.24 10.42 -4.60
N GLY A 82 -3.64 9.26 -4.31
CA GLY A 82 -3.15 8.90 -2.98
C GLY A 82 -2.14 7.77 -3.04
N ALA A 83 -1.31 7.67 -2.01
CA ALA A 83 -0.35 6.60 -1.81
C ALA A 83 -0.66 5.92 -0.48
N ILE A 84 -0.66 4.60 -0.48
CA ILE A 84 -1.04 3.81 0.69
C ILE A 84 0.08 2.81 0.99
N VAL A 85 0.47 2.75 2.25
CA VAL A 85 1.41 1.75 2.76
C VAL A 85 0.75 1.01 3.90
N THR A 86 0.65 -0.31 3.80
CA THR A 86 0.11 -1.15 4.88
C THR A 86 1.17 -2.13 5.33
N VAL A 87 1.38 -2.19 6.64
CA VAL A 87 2.08 -3.31 7.29
C VAL A 87 1.04 -4.36 7.60
N THR A 88 1.26 -5.61 7.18
CA THR A 88 0.31 -6.69 7.45
C THR A 88 0.64 -7.40 8.76
N GLU A 89 -0.31 -8.20 9.28
CA GLU A 89 -0.07 -9.04 10.46
C GLU A 89 1.12 -9.99 10.29
N GLU A 90 1.33 -10.49 9.07
CA GLU A 90 2.44 -11.37 8.71
C GLU A 90 3.77 -10.62 8.53
N GLY A 91 3.76 -9.29 8.64
CA GLY A 91 4.92 -8.43 8.42
C GLY A 91 5.28 -8.22 6.96
N ALA A 92 4.40 -8.62 6.03
CA ALA A 92 4.50 -8.24 4.62
C ALA A 92 4.07 -6.77 4.44
N PHE A 93 4.24 -6.26 3.22
CA PHE A 93 3.68 -4.97 2.85
C PHE A 93 2.64 -5.09 1.77
N VAL A 94 1.62 -4.25 1.90
CA VAL A 94 0.77 -3.88 0.79
C VAL A 94 1.08 -2.43 0.43
N LEU A 95 1.61 -2.24 -0.78
CA LEU A 95 1.91 -0.92 -1.36
C LEU A 95 0.84 -0.58 -2.38
N GLY A 96 0.31 0.63 -2.34
CA GLY A 96 -0.77 1.00 -3.24
C GLY A 96 -0.80 2.45 -3.66
N LEU A 97 -1.41 2.66 -4.82
CA LEU A 97 -1.68 3.97 -5.40
C LEU A 97 -3.13 4.04 -5.81
N SER A 98 -3.76 5.18 -5.54
CA SER A 98 -5.12 5.47 -5.94
C SER A 98 -5.12 6.30 -7.23
N LEU A 99 -5.95 5.90 -8.19
CA LEU A 99 -6.27 6.68 -9.37
C LEU A 99 -7.54 7.50 -9.11
N ASP A 100 -7.62 8.66 -9.77
CA ASP A 100 -8.86 9.43 -9.80
C ASP A 100 -10.01 8.59 -10.39
N GLY A 101 -11.19 8.75 -9.81
CA GLY A 101 -12.38 7.99 -10.16
C GLY A 101 -12.82 8.04 -11.61
N PRO A 102 -13.32 6.93 -12.16
CA PRO A 102 -13.72 6.89 -13.55
C PRO A 102 -14.93 7.78 -13.83
N LEU A 103 -14.80 8.68 -14.81
CA LEU A 103 -15.92 9.00 -15.70
C LEU A 103 -16.17 7.85 -16.70
N ASN A 104 -15.16 6.98 -16.93
CA ASN A 104 -15.20 5.83 -17.82
C ASN A 104 -14.51 4.59 -17.20
N VAL A 105 -15.32 3.62 -16.76
CA VAL A 105 -14.86 2.42 -16.04
C VAL A 105 -13.88 1.56 -16.86
N SER A 106 -14.03 1.48 -18.18
CA SER A 106 -13.18 0.60 -19.02
C SER A 106 -11.76 1.14 -19.16
N GLU A 107 -11.62 2.47 -19.22
CA GLU A 107 -10.33 3.14 -19.34
C GLU A 107 -9.55 3.07 -18.03
N THR A 108 -10.19 3.41 -16.91
CA THR A 108 -9.58 3.30 -15.57
C THR A 108 -9.19 1.87 -15.22
N THR A 109 -9.97 0.86 -15.67
CA THR A 109 -9.59 -0.55 -15.46
C THR A 109 -8.30 -0.91 -16.22
N ARG A 110 -8.11 -0.39 -17.45
CA ARG A 110 -6.87 -0.62 -18.21
C ARG A 110 -5.69 0.08 -17.55
N GLU A 111 -5.85 1.35 -17.18
CA GLU A 111 -4.83 2.11 -16.47
C GLU A 111 -4.42 1.45 -15.15
N ALA A 112 -5.40 0.97 -14.38
CA ALA A 112 -5.15 0.22 -13.16
C ALA A 112 -4.40 -1.10 -13.41
N ALA A 113 -4.70 -1.80 -14.50
CA ALA A 113 -3.98 -3.02 -14.88
C ALA A 113 -2.52 -2.73 -15.25
N ASP A 114 -2.28 -1.66 -16.03
CA ASP A 114 -0.94 -1.24 -16.42
C ASP A 114 -0.12 -0.77 -15.21
N LEU A 115 -0.74 0.00 -14.31
CA LEU A 115 -0.14 0.44 -13.06
C LEU A 115 0.20 -0.75 -12.15
N MET A 116 -0.74 -1.69 -11.98
CA MET A 116 -0.51 -2.91 -11.21
C MET A 116 0.67 -3.70 -11.76
N ALA A 117 0.75 -3.88 -13.08
CA ALA A 117 1.87 -4.59 -13.71
C ALA A 117 3.22 -3.87 -13.46
N ALA A 118 3.24 -2.53 -13.56
CA ALA A 118 4.42 -1.73 -13.28
C ALA A 118 4.87 -1.85 -11.81
N LEU A 119 3.95 -1.70 -10.85
CA LEU A 119 4.24 -1.85 -9.43
C LEU A 119 4.70 -3.28 -9.10
N MET A 120 4.05 -4.30 -9.67
CA MET A 120 4.46 -5.69 -9.44
C MET A 120 5.87 -5.95 -9.95
N ALA A 121 6.25 -5.39 -11.10
CA ALA A 121 7.60 -5.50 -11.62
C ALA A 121 8.61 -4.72 -10.76
N GLU A 122 8.30 -3.48 -10.39
CA GLU A 122 9.18 -2.58 -9.64
C GLU A 122 9.51 -3.08 -8.23
N PHE A 123 8.51 -3.65 -7.55
CA PHE A 123 8.65 -4.14 -6.17
C PHE A 123 8.78 -5.67 -6.08
N ALA A 124 8.98 -6.33 -7.23
CA ALA A 124 9.03 -7.79 -7.32
C ALA A 124 7.85 -8.49 -6.62
N ALA A 125 6.68 -7.85 -6.60
CA ALA A 125 5.51 -8.27 -5.83
C ALA A 125 5.02 -9.66 -6.27
N THR A 126 4.48 -10.42 -5.32
CA THR A 126 3.95 -11.77 -5.57
C THR A 126 2.50 -11.75 -6.03
N GLY A 127 1.79 -10.65 -5.81
CA GLY A 127 0.45 -10.43 -6.31
C GLY A 127 0.08 -8.97 -6.45
N GLY A 128 -0.98 -8.71 -7.20
CA GLY A 128 -1.63 -7.42 -7.33
C GLY A 128 -3.15 -7.57 -7.28
N ILE A 129 -3.82 -6.58 -6.71
CA ILE A 129 -5.28 -6.45 -6.73
C ILE A 129 -5.66 -5.01 -7.05
N ALA A 130 -6.84 -4.81 -7.63
CA ALA A 130 -7.38 -3.47 -7.80
C ALA A 130 -8.91 -3.45 -7.78
N GLY A 131 -9.49 -2.33 -7.35
CA GLY A 131 -10.93 -2.15 -7.23
C GLY A 131 -11.34 -0.72 -6.90
N VAL A 132 -12.64 -0.47 -6.93
CA VAL A 132 -13.22 0.82 -6.55
C VAL A 132 -13.36 0.89 -5.04
N GLU A 133 -12.83 1.95 -4.42
CA GLU A 133 -12.86 2.19 -2.97
C GLU A 133 -12.43 0.96 -2.16
N LEU A 134 -11.36 0.33 -2.62
CA LEU A 134 -10.88 -0.93 -2.07
C LEU A 134 -10.05 -0.63 -0.83
N ALA A 135 -10.49 -1.12 0.33
CA ALA A 135 -9.69 -1.05 1.55
C ALA A 135 -8.37 -1.82 1.38
N PRO A 136 -7.23 -1.28 1.83
CA PRO A 136 -5.96 -1.97 1.72
C PRO A 136 -5.95 -3.22 2.62
N PRO A 137 -5.66 -4.43 2.10
CA PRO A 137 -5.63 -5.62 2.93
C PRO A 137 -4.60 -5.55 4.05
N GLN A 138 -5.00 -5.91 5.27
CA GLN A 138 -4.14 -5.92 6.46
C GLN A 138 -3.63 -7.31 6.85
N SER A 139 -4.02 -8.35 6.11
CA SER A 139 -3.57 -9.73 6.30
C SER A 139 -3.58 -10.52 4.99
N ALA A 140 -2.92 -11.67 4.97
CA ALA A 140 -2.96 -12.61 3.86
C ALA A 140 -4.36 -13.23 3.67
N ALA A 141 -5.18 -13.28 4.72
CA ALA A 141 -6.58 -13.68 4.63
C ALA A 141 -7.39 -12.61 3.89
N GLU A 142 -7.33 -11.35 4.34
CA GLU A 142 -7.99 -10.22 3.64
C GLU A 142 -7.55 -10.13 2.18
N TRP A 143 -6.26 -10.32 1.90
CA TRP A 143 -5.74 -10.27 0.53
C TRP A 143 -6.38 -11.33 -0.38
N ARG A 144 -6.51 -12.56 0.09
CA ARG A 144 -7.10 -13.68 -0.67
C ARG A 144 -8.60 -13.49 -0.87
N ASP A 145 -9.29 -13.01 0.17
CA ASP A 145 -10.75 -12.93 0.19
C ASP A 145 -11.27 -11.58 -0.33
N ALA A 146 -10.39 -10.63 -0.64
CA ALA A 146 -10.76 -9.32 -1.17
C ALA A 146 -11.63 -9.45 -2.44
N TYR A 147 -12.78 -8.77 -2.40
CA TYR A 147 -13.65 -8.57 -3.56
C TYR A 147 -13.04 -7.48 -4.46
N VAL A 148 -12.52 -7.90 -5.61
CA VAL A 148 -11.67 -7.05 -6.46
C VAL A 148 -12.11 -7.13 -7.91
N LEU A 149 -11.89 -6.06 -8.66
CA LEU A 149 -12.16 -6.02 -10.10
C LEU A 149 -11.01 -6.65 -10.88
N LEU A 150 -9.79 -6.50 -10.39
CA LEU A 150 -8.59 -7.07 -10.99
C LEU A 150 -7.82 -7.86 -9.93
N ARG A 151 -7.27 -9.01 -10.35
CA ARG A 151 -6.36 -9.82 -9.54
C ARG A 151 -5.30 -10.43 -10.43
N THR A 152 -4.04 -10.27 -10.02
CA THR A 152 -2.88 -10.87 -10.67
C THR A 152 -2.05 -11.58 -9.60
N VAL A 153 -1.56 -12.76 -9.93
CA VAL A 153 -0.57 -13.47 -9.12
C VAL A 153 0.65 -13.72 -9.99
N ARG A 154 1.85 -13.53 -9.43
CA ARG A 154 3.06 -13.92 -10.13
C ARG A 154 3.03 -15.43 -10.27
N ALA A 155 3.11 -15.94 -11.50
CA ALA A 155 3.15 -17.38 -11.72
C ALA A 155 4.40 -17.94 -11.03
N GLY A 156 4.21 -18.69 -9.93
CA GLY A 156 5.29 -19.44 -9.33
C GLY A 156 5.75 -20.51 -10.31
N THR A 157 7.02 -20.44 -10.73
CA THR A 157 7.76 -21.61 -11.19
C THR A 157 7.55 -22.71 -10.17
N ARG A 158 6.82 -23.76 -10.56
CA ARG A 158 6.75 -25.03 -9.83
C ARG A 158 8.13 -25.67 -9.75
#